data_AF-A0A9D1VXE1-F1
#
_entry.id   AF-A0A9D1VXE1-F1
#
_cell.length_a   1.000
_cell.length_b   1.000
_cell.length_c   1.000
_cell.angle_alpha   90.00
_cell.angle_beta   90.00
_cell.angle_gamma   90.00
#
_symmetry.space_group_name_H-M   'P 1'
#
loop_
_entity.id
_entity.type
_entity.pdbx_description
1 polymer ?
#
loop_
_entity_poly.entity_id
_entity_poly.type
_entity_poly.pdbx_seq_one_letter_code
_entity_poly.pdbx_strand_id
1 'polypeptide(L)' 'MNKEHEIVLYQIDKTNICVSVFFHEETFWLTQKAMAELFDCSTDNISLHLKNIFREEELDEKSTTEFFSVVQ' A
#
# COMPACT_ATOMS: atom_id res chain seq x y z
N MET A 1 6.58 22.39 0.03
CA MET A 1 6.12 22.48 -1.38
C MET A 1 5.62 21.10 -1.75
N ASN A 2 4.29 20.93 -1.83
CA ASN A 2 3.60 19.64 -1.95
C ASN A 2 3.55 19.20 -3.42
N LYS A 3 4.27 18.13 -3.72
CA LYS A 3 4.32 17.40 -5.00
C LYS A 3 4.79 16.00 -4.56
N GLU A 4 4.14 14.87 -4.82
CA GLU A 4 3.28 14.48 -5.95
C GLU A 4 2.36 13.35 -5.45
N HIS A 5 1.05 13.47 -5.69
CA HIS A 5 0.17 12.29 -5.68
C HIS A 5 0.34 11.63 -7.04
N GLU A 6 1.19 10.60 -7.13
CA GLU A 6 1.25 9.80 -8.34
C GLU A 6 0.04 8.86 -8.35
N ILE A 7 -0.79 9.00 -9.38
CA ILE A 7 -1.93 8.10 -9.60
C ILE A 7 -1.41 6.96 -10.45
N VAL A 8 -1.41 5.75 -9.91
CA VAL A 8 -1.10 4.55 -10.69
C VAL A 8 -2.41 3.97 -11.22
N LEU A 9 -2.46 3.77 -12.53
CA LEU A 9 -3.55 3.07 -13.23
C LEU A 9 -3.13 1.63 -13.46
N TYR A 10 -3.77 0.70 -12.77
CA TYR A 10 -3.62 -0.74 -13.02
C TYR A 10 -4.82 -1.25 -13.81
N GLN A 11 -4.58 -2.12 -14.78
CA GLN A 11 -5.64 -2.77 -15.54
C GLN A 11 -5.67 -4.25 -15.19
N ILE A 12 -6.69 -4.67 -14.43
CA ILE A 12 -6.96 -6.08 -14.12
C ILE A 12 -8.20 -6.49 -14.91
N ASP A 13 -8.10 -7.53 -15.75
CA ASP A 13 -9.23 -8.10 -16.48
C ASP A 13 -10.11 -7.08 -17.24
N LYS A 14 -9.49 -6.03 -17.79
CA LYS A 14 -10.12 -4.89 -18.51
C LYS A 14 -10.81 -3.85 -17.61
N THR A 15 -10.66 -3.97 -16.30
CA THR A 15 -11.06 -2.95 -15.32
C THR A 15 -9.87 -2.04 -15.04
N ASN A 16 -10.06 -0.73 -15.26
CA ASN A 16 -9.08 0.29 -14.88
C ASN A 16 -9.26 0.64 -13.41
N ILE A 17 -8.32 0.22 -12.57
CA ILE A 17 -8.26 0.56 -11.15
C ILE A 17 -7.32 1.76 -11.01
N CYS A 18 -7.84 2.84 -10.41
CA CYS A 18 -7.13 4.09 -10.20
C CYS A 18 -6.78 4.20 -8.72
N VAL A 19 -5.49 4.12 -8.38
CA VAL A 19 -5.04 4.15 -6.99
C VAL A 19 -4.05 5.30 -6.79
N SER A 20 -4.34 6.16 -5.82
CA SER A 20 -3.43 7.23 -5.40
C SER A 20 -2.33 6.65 -4.52
N VAL A 21 -1.08 6.79 -4.96
CA VAL A 21 0.09 6.30 -4.24
C VAL A 21 1.08 7.43 -4.02
N PHE A 22 1.95 7.28 -3.03
CA PHE A 22 3.12 8.14 -2.88
C PHE A 22 4.35 7.34 -3.31
N PHE A 23 5.03 7.79 -4.35
CA PHE A 23 6.24 7.14 -4.85
C PHE A 23 7.48 7.89 -4.36
N HIS A 24 8.38 7.18 -3.69
CA HIS A 24 9.60 7.74 -3.15
C HIS A 24 10.68 6.68 -3.05
N GLU A 25 11.90 7.01 -3.49
CA GLU A 25 13.06 6.11 -3.41
C GLU A 25 12.76 4.70 -3.94
N GLU A 26 12.15 4.64 -5.13
CA GLU A 26 11.75 3.38 -5.79
C GLU A 26 10.72 2.54 -5.00
N THR A 27 10.13 3.12 -3.95
CA THR A 27 9.17 2.48 -3.07
C THR A 27 7.79 3.13 -3.23
N PHE A 28 6.77 2.30 -3.44
CA PHE A 28 5.38 2.74 -3.43
C PHE A 28 4.80 2.67 -2.03
N TRP A 29 4.34 3.81 -1.54
CA TRP A 29 3.64 3.94 -0.27
C TRP A 29 2.14 3.99 -0.53
N LEU A 30 1.44 2.99 0.00
CA LEU A 30 0.00 2.84 -0.09
C LEU A 30 -0.60 2.64 1.29
N THR A 31 -1.84 3.08 1.46
CA THR A 31 -2.67 2.62 2.59
C THR A 31 -3.12 1.18 2.33
N GLN A 32 -3.42 0.42 3.40
CA GLN A 32 -3.96 -0.94 3.24
C GLN A 32 -5.27 -0.97 2.42
N LYS A 33 -6.06 0.10 2.48
CA LYS A 33 -7.28 0.27 1.67
C LYS A 33 -6.95 0.39 0.19
N ALA A 34 -5.98 1.22 -0.16
CA ALA A 34 -5.51 1.37 -1.53
C ALA A 34 -4.92 0.06 -2.09
N MET A 35 -4.21 -0.71 -1.26
CA MET A 35 -3.73 -2.06 -1.65
C MET A 35 -4.89 -3.05 -1.84
N ALA A 36 -5.91 -3.01 -0.97
CA ALA A 36 -7.10 -3.85 -1.10
C ALA A 36 -7.86 -3.58 -2.41
N GLU A 37 -8.00 -2.30 -2.79
CA GLU A 37 -8.56 -1.89 -4.09
C GLU A 37 -7.69 -2.35 -5.26
N LEU A 38 -6.36 -2.22 -5.16
CA LEU A 38 -5.43 -2.63 -6.21
C LEU A 38 -5.47 -4.14 -6.48
N PHE A 39 -5.54 -4.95 -5.42
CA PHE A 39 -5.50 -6.41 -5.50
C PHE A 39 -6.89 -7.08 -5.49
N ASP A 40 -7.96 -6.29 -5.59
CA ASP A 40 -9.35 -6.76 -5.53
C ASP A 40 -9.61 -7.74 -4.36
N CYS A 41 -9.22 -7.34 -3.16
CA CYS A 41 -9.38 -8.16 -1.95
C CYS A 41 -9.85 -7.31 -0.76
N SER A 42 -10.12 -7.95 0.38
CA SER A 42 -10.49 -7.22 1.58
C SER A 42 -9.25 -6.62 2.26
N THR A 43 -9.45 -5.51 2.98
CA THR A 43 -8.43 -4.96 3.87
C THR A 43 -7.96 -5.95 4.93
N ASP A 44 -8.86 -6.84 5.37
CA ASP A 44 -8.54 -7.91 6.33
C ASP A 44 -7.55 -8.92 5.74
N ASN A 45 -7.68 -9.25 4.45
CA ASN A 45 -6.72 -10.10 3.75
C ASN A 45 -5.34 -9.42 3.68
N ILE A 46 -5.28 -8.12 3.36
CA ILE A 46 -4.02 -7.36 3.36
C ILE A 46 -3.38 -7.37 4.75
N SER A 47 -4.16 -7.10 5.79
CA SER A 47 -3.70 -7.17 7.19
C SER A 47 -3.16 -8.57 7.57
N LEU A 48 -3.82 -9.64 7.12
CA LEU A 48 -3.36 -11.01 7.36
C LEU A 48 -2.02 -11.28 6.67
N HIS A 49 -1.87 -10.87 5.40
CA HIS A 49 -0.62 -11.02 4.66
C HIS A 49 0.52 -10.26 5.32
N LEU A 50 0.32 -9.00 5.72
CA LEU A 50 1.32 -8.20 6.43
C LEU A 50 1.78 -8.88 7.73
N LYS A 51 0.84 -9.42 8.52
CA LYS A 51 1.17 -10.17 9.75
C LYS A 51 2.04 -11.40 9.46
N ASN A 52 1.73 -12.14 8.39
CA ASN A 52 2.52 -13.32 8.03
C ASN A 52 3.92 -12.94 7.56
N ILE A 53 4.05 -11.90 6.73
CA ILE A 53 5.34 -11.35 6.27
C ILE A 53 6.24 -10.99 7.46
N PHE A 54 5.71 -10.26 8.45
CA PHE A 54 6.49 -9.89 9.65
C PHE A 54 6.85 -11.11 10.50
N ARG A 55 5.92 -12.07 10.63
CA ARG A 55 6.17 -13.34 11.36
C ARG A 55 7.24 -14.20 10.69
N GLU A 56 7.30 -14.15 9.37
CA GLU A 56 8.26 -14.90 8.55
C GLU A 56 9.60 -14.15 8.38
N GLU A 57 9.73 -12.99 9.05
CA GLU A 57 10.92 -12.13 9.03
C GLU A 57 11.33 -11.68 7.61
N GLU A 58 10.39 -11.69 6.66
CA GLU A 58 10.61 -11.23 5.28
C GLU A 58 10.74 -9.70 5.20
N LEU A 59 10.08 -9.00 6.12
CA LEU A 59 10.19 -7.56 6.31
C LEU A 59 10.34 -7.22 7.80
N ASP A 60 11.11 -6.18 8.10
CA ASP A 60 11.23 -5.63 9.45
C ASP A 60 10.04 -4.68 9.73
N GLU A 61 9.23 -5.03 10.73
CA GLU A 61 8.08 -4.24 11.18
C GLU A 61 8.49 -2.81 11.54
N LYS A 62 9.67 -2.62 12.15
CA LYS A 62 10.16 -1.30 12.58
C LYS A 62 10.55 -0.36 11.43
N SER A 63 10.91 -0.92 10.27
CA SER A 63 11.21 -0.12 9.08
C SER A 63 9.96 0.22 8.27
N THR A 64 8.82 -0.43 8.57
CA THR A 64 7.59 -0.37 7.76
C THR A 64 6.47 0.42 8.46
N THR A 65 6.52 0.55 9.78
CA THR A 65 5.62 1.38 10.58
C THR A 65 6.34 2.58 11.18
N GLU A 66 6.60 3.63 10.40
CA GLU A 66 6.55 5.05 10.82
C GLU A 66 7.13 6.02 9.77
N PHE A 67 6.26 6.90 9.23
CA PHE A 67 6.57 8.33 9.03
C PHE A 67 5.31 9.20 8.91
N PHE A 68 4.14 8.61 8.62
CA PHE A 68 2.85 9.30 8.73
C PHE A 68 2.00 8.63 9.80
N SER A 69 2.08 9.18 11.01
CA SER A 69 1.07 8.98 12.05
C SER A 69 -0.30 9.30 11.44
N VAL A 70 -1.24 8.39 11.66
CA VAL A 70 -2.68 8.56 11.38
C VAL A 70 -3.08 10.01 11.62
N VAL A 71 -3.41 10.75 10.55
CA VAL A 71 -4.13 12.01 10.67
C VAL A 71 -5.58 11.63 10.94
N GLN A 72 -6.05 12.05 12.12
CA GLN A 72 -7.43 11.95 12.57
C GLN A 72 -8.37 12.79 11.71
#